data_AF-R9AK66-F1
#
_entry.id   AF-R9AK66-F1
#
_cell.length_a   1.000
_cell.length_b   1.000
_cell.length_c   1.000
_cell.angle_alpha   90.00
_cell.angle_beta   90.00
_cell.angle_gamma   90.00
#
_symmetry.space_group_name_H-M   'P 1'
#
loop_
_entity.id
_entity.type
_entity.pdbx_description
1 polymer ?
#
loop_
_entity_poly.entity_id
_entity_poly.type
_entity_poly.pdbx_seq_one_letter_code
_entity_poly.pdbx_strand_id
1 'polypeptide(L)'
;MSRQNVENRQIFATALLPTVSTIVAASTGASVATVLPDSQARITIVISYILLGMGLPISVLLMANYSYRLILFKLPQPAFISSTFITIGPCGQSAYAILKLSSDVNMLISKTGLVPFTGVRDEQAARLAGIALQTVSIPMALFIWGFGVLWFFFAVISFADTWAAKKIPLNLSLWACTFPIGTLALSAQELGKEMDSTGMKVVGTILMMLLLIIWLLLFPVTLYFSVIKDSWFTSPCLSEVGGQPPSFEEVDFIKNRKY
;
A
#
# COMPACT_ATOMS: atom_id res chain seq x y z
N MET A 1 -19.57 -0.47 11.27
CA MET A 1 -20.96 -0.64 10.78
C MET A 1 -21.48 0.76 10.43
N SER A 2 -21.55 1.10 9.14
CA SER A 2 -22.13 2.38 8.70
C SER A 2 -23.62 2.19 8.41
N ARG A 3 -24.40 3.28 8.48
CA ARG A 3 -25.84 3.32 8.17
C ARG A 3 -26.15 3.21 6.67
N GLN A 4 -25.18 2.85 5.83
CA GLN A 4 -25.38 2.72 4.39
C GLN A 4 -25.93 1.33 4.05
N ASN A 5 -26.93 1.29 3.18
CA ASN A 5 -27.39 0.05 2.56
C ASN A 5 -26.31 -0.44 1.59
N VAL A 6 -25.40 -1.28 2.09
CA VAL A 6 -24.39 -1.95 1.26
C VAL A 6 -25.08 -3.11 0.56
N GLU A 7 -25.49 -2.91 -0.70
CA GLU A 7 -25.92 -4.04 -1.52
C GLU A 7 -24.69 -4.94 -1.82
N ASN A 8 -24.87 -6.26 -1.93
CA ASN A 8 -23.78 -7.23 -2.20
C ASN A 8 -22.92 -6.88 -3.45
N ARG A 9 -23.43 -6.01 -4.32
CA ARG A 9 -22.75 -5.51 -5.52
C ARG A 9 -21.69 -4.42 -5.23
N GLN A 10 -21.68 -3.83 -4.04
CA GLN A 10 -20.91 -2.62 -3.68
C GLN A 10 -19.62 -2.90 -2.88
N ILE A 11 -19.18 -4.16 -2.76
CA ILE A 11 -17.87 -4.46 -2.17
C ILE A 11 -16.78 -4.18 -3.20
N PHE A 12 -16.18 -2.99 -3.10
CA PHE A 12 -15.08 -2.55 -3.95
C PHE A 12 -13.73 -2.77 -3.26
N ALA A 13 -12.68 -3.00 -4.06
CA ALA A 13 -11.32 -3.10 -3.55
C ALA A 13 -10.87 -1.83 -2.79
N THR A 14 -11.50 -0.67 -3.07
CA THR A 14 -11.28 0.59 -2.36
C THR A 14 -11.66 0.54 -0.88
N ALA A 15 -12.48 -0.42 -0.44
CA ALA A 15 -12.76 -0.65 0.97
C ALA A 15 -11.49 -0.99 1.78
N LEU A 16 -10.41 -1.43 1.12
CA LEU A 16 -9.12 -1.70 1.75
C LEU A 16 -8.35 -0.42 2.11
N LEU A 17 -8.63 0.73 1.49
CA LEU A 17 -7.82 1.94 1.65
C LEU A 17 -7.65 2.40 3.11
N PRO A 18 -8.69 2.41 3.97
CA PRO A 18 -8.52 2.74 5.38
C PRO A 18 -7.61 1.75 6.11
N THR A 19 -7.73 0.45 5.81
CA THR A 19 -6.88 -0.58 6.43
C THR A 19 -5.42 -0.50 5.96
N VAL A 20 -5.20 -0.18 4.68
CA VAL A 20 -3.87 0.03 4.12
C VAL A 20 -3.19 1.22 4.80
N SER A 21 -3.93 2.30 5.07
CA SER A 21 -3.37 3.50 5.68
C SER A 21 -2.71 3.25 7.04
N THR A 22 -3.29 2.36 7.87
CA THR A 22 -2.71 2.01 9.17
C THR A 22 -1.45 1.15 9.01
N ILE A 23 -1.41 0.25 8.03
CA ILE A 23 -0.23 -0.56 7.70
C ILE A 23 0.90 0.34 7.18
N VAL A 24 0.57 1.30 6.32
CA VAL A 24 1.54 2.31 5.85
C VAL A 24 2.08 3.11 7.03
N ALA A 25 1.22 3.60 7.91
CA ALA A 25 1.65 4.31 9.12
C ALA A 25 2.59 3.46 10.00
N ALA A 26 2.33 2.15 10.15
CA ALA A 26 3.22 1.24 10.87
C ALA A 26 4.61 1.13 10.23
N SER A 27 4.68 0.91 8.91
CA SER A 27 5.96 0.81 8.19
C SER A 27 6.74 2.13 8.14
N THR A 28 6.05 3.26 8.04
CA THR A 28 6.66 4.59 8.10
C THR A 28 7.17 4.85 9.52
N GLY A 29 6.39 4.50 10.54
CA GLY A 29 6.80 4.57 11.94
C GLY A 29 8.08 3.77 12.22
N ALA A 30 8.19 2.56 11.67
CA ALA A 30 9.42 1.77 11.72
C ALA A 30 10.60 2.54 11.10
N SER A 31 10.44 3.04 9.88
CA SER A 31 11.49 3.81 9.18
C SER A 31 11.93 5.05 9.98
N VAL A 32 10.98 5.80 10.56
CA VAL A 32 11.24 6.99 11.36
C VAL A 32 11.86 6.66 12.72
N ALA A 33 11.54 5.51 13.33
CA ALA A 33 12.11 5.10 14.61
C ALA A 33 13.64 5.03 14.59
N THR A 34 14.25 4.82 13.42
CA THR A 34 15.71 4.76 13.26
C THR A 34 16.44 6.08 13.54
N VAL A 35 15.75 7.21 13.43
CA VAL A 35 16.32 8.55 13.63
C VAL A 35 15.83 9.24 14.91
N LEU A 36 14.96 8.57 15.68
CA LEU A 36 14.42 9.10 16.93
C LEU A 36 15.31 8.77 18.14
N PRO A 37 15.25 9.56 19.22
CA PRO A 37 15.82 9.18 20.50
C PRO A 37 15.22 7.87 21.03
N ASP A 38 16.02 7.05 21.71
CA ASP A 38 15.66 5.67 22.08
C ASP A 38 14.28 5.52 22.77
N SER A 39 13.92 6.44 23.67
CA SER A 39 12.62 6.45 24.34
C SER A 39 11.46 6.64 23.35
N GLN A 40 11.61 7.60 22.43
CA GLN A 40 10.60 7.88 21.40
C GLN A 40 10.57 6.76 20.35
N ALA A 41 11.73 6.26 19.93
CA ALA A 41 11.85 5.13 19.00
C ALA A 41 11.08 3.91 19.53
N ARG A 42 11.25 3.59 20.82
CA ARG A 42 10.53 2.49 21.47
C ARG A 42 9.01 2.66 21.40
N ILE A 43 8.50 3.84 21.73
CA ILE A 43 7.05 4.12 21.69
C ILE A 43 6.53 4.02 20.25
N THR A 44 7.27 4.57 19.29
CA THR A 44 6.91 4.53 17.87
C THR A 44 6.85 3.09 17.35
N ILE A 45 7.81 2.23 17.72
CA ILE A 45 7.78 0.80 17.37
C ILE A 45 6.55 0.11 17.95
N VAL A 46 6.22 0.35 19.23
CA VAL A 46 5.04 -0.24 19.88
C VAL A 46 3.75 0.18 19.18
N ILE A 47 3.57 1.48 18.92
CA ILE A 47 2.40 2.00 18.19
C ILE A 47 2.33 1.41 16.79
N SER A 48 3.48 1.25 16.12
CA SER A 48 3.53 0.66 14.78
C SER A 48 3.08 -0.81 14.78
N TYR A 49 3.45 -1.61 15.78
CA TYR A 49 2.91 -2.97 15.94
C TYR A 49 1.39 -2.98 16.15
N ILE A 50 0.85 -2.03 16.93
CA ILE A 50 -0.61 -1.89 17.12
C ILE A 50 -1.29 -1.55 15.79
N LEU A 51 -0.77 -0.57 15.04
CA LEU A 51 -1.34 -0.17 13.75
C LEU A 51 -1.27 -1.28 12.69
N LEU A 52 -0.19 -2.06 12.68
CA LEU A 52 -0.06 -3.25 11.85
C LEU A 52 -1.10 -4.32 12.25
N GLY A 53 -1.25 -4.58 13.55
CA GLY A 53 -2.23 -5.52 14.10
C GLY A 53 -3.68 -5.10 13.86
N MET A 54 -3.96 -3.80 13.71
CA MET A 54 -5.27 -3.31 13.28
C MET A 54 -5.48 -3.48 11.78
N GLY A 55 -4.48 -3.11 10.97
CA GLY A 55 -4.62 -3.06 9.51
C GLY A 55 -4.67 -4.43 8.86
N LEU A 56 -3.66 -5.27 9.12
CA LEU A 56 -3.45 -6.53 8.39
C LEU A 56 -4.64 -7.50 8.56
N PRO A 57 -5.14 -7.80 9.78
CA PRO A 57 -6.26 -8.72 9.94
C PRO A 57 -7.54 -8.23 9.25
N ILE A 58 -7.85 -6.92 9.36
CA ILE A 58 -9.03 -6.35 8.70
C ILE A 58 -8.86 -6.40 7.18
N SER A 59 -7.65 -6.12 6.65
CA SER A 59 -7.37 -6.28 5.22
C SER A 59 -7.63 -7.71 4.74
N VAL A 60 -7.21 -8.73 5.48
CA VAL A 60 -7.45 -10.14 5.11
C VAL A 60 -8.95 -10.45 5.05
N LEU A 61 -9.75 -9.97 6.02
CA LEU A 61 -11.21 -10.15 6.02
C LEU A 61 -11.86 -9.45 4.81
N LEU A 62 -11.43 -8.23 4.49
CA LEU A 62 -11.93 -7.49 3.34
C LEU A 62 -11.52 -8.13 2.01
N MET A 63 -10.31 -8.68 1.93
CA MET A 63 -9.84 -9.42 0.76
C MET A 63 -10.65 -10.70 0.54
N ALA A 64 -10.99 -11.44 1.61
CA ALA A 64 -11.87 -12.61 1.50
C ALA A 64 -13.27 -12.23 0.96
N ASN A 65 -13.86 -11.15 1.47
CA ASN A 65 -15.12 -10.62 0.97
C ASN A 65 -15.03 -10.15 -0.50
N TYR A 66 -13.91 -9.54 -0.88
CA TYR A 66 -13.66 -9.14 -2.26
C TYR A 66 -13.50 -10.34 -3.20
N SER A 67 -12.81 -11.41 -2.78
CA SER A 67 -12.74 -12.67 -3.52
C SER A 67 -14.13 -13.26 -3.75
N TYR A 68 -14.95 -13.33 -2.69
CA TYR A 68 -16.33 -13.79 -2.79
C TYR A 68 -17.14 -12.98 -3.83
N ARG A 69 -16.98 -11.64 -3.80
CA ARG A 69 -17.63 -10.76 -4.77
C ARG A 69 -17.15 -11.00 -6.20
N LEU A 70 -15.85 -11.22 -6.43
CA LEU A 70 -15.31 -11.48 -7.77
C LEU A 70 -15.84 -12.80 -8.35
N ILE A 71 -16.00 -13.82 -7.52
CA ILE A 71 -16.54 -15.12 -7.92
C ILE A 71 -18.01 -14.98 -8.37
N LEU A 72 -18.83 -14.22 -7.65
CA LEU A 72 -20.27 -14.11 -7.92
C LEU A 72 -20.65 -13.03 -8.94
N PHE A 73 -19.95 -11.90 -8.96
CA PHE A 73 -20.39 -10.68 -9.68
C PHE A 73 -19.42 -10.24 -10.80
N LYS A 74 -18.53 -11.14 -11.24
CA LYS A 74 -17.54 -10.93 -12.33
C LYS A 74 -16.53 -9.82 -12.03
N LEU A 75 -15.60 -9.56 -12.95
CA LEU A 75 -14.61 -8.50 -12.83
C LEU A 75 -15.26 -7.09 -12.73
N PRO A 76 -14.57 -6.11 -12.12
CA PRO A 76 -15.00 -4.71 -12.14
C PRO A 76 -15.21 -4.17 -13.56
N GLN A 77 -15.92 -3.05 -13.68
CA GLN A 77 -16.05 -2.37 -14.96
C GLN A 77 -14.66 -1.95 -15.49
N PRO A 78 -14.45 -1.88 -16.83
CA PRO A 78 -13.15 -1.53 -17.42
C PRO A 78 -12.55 -0.23 -16.89
N ALA A 79 -13.41 0.75 -16.57
CA ALA A 79 -12.99 2.03 -16.02
C ALA A 79 -12.37 1.95 -14.61
N PHE A 80 -12.52 0.82 -13.90
CA PHE A 80 -12.02 0.60 -12.54
C PHE A 80 -11.19 -0.69 -12.41
N ILE A 81 -10.80 -1.31 -13.52
CA ILE A 81 -10.13 -2.62 -13.48
C ILE A 81 -8.79 -2.60 -12.74
N SER A 82 -8.06 -1.47 -12.80
CA SER A 82 -6.83 -1.23 -12.04
C SER A 82 -7.02 -1.29 -10.52
N SER A 83 -8.25 -1.13 -10.00
CA SER A 83 -8.53 -1.29 -8.58
C SER A 83 -8.31 -2.72 -8.07
N THR A 84 -8.26 -3.71 -8.97
CA THR A 84 -7.92 -5.10 -8.63
C THR A 84 -6.53 -5.22 -8.00
N PHE A 85 -5.61 -4.30 -8.32
CA PHE A 85 -4.26 -4.26 -7.73
C PHE A 85 -4.26 -3.83 -6.25
N ILE A 86 -5.31 -3.18 -5.75
CA ILE A 86 -5.32 -2.63 -4.37
C ILE A 86 -5.14 -3.73 -3.32
N THR A 87 -5.58 -4.95 -3.60
CA THR A 87 -5.43 -6.13 -2.71
C THR A 87 -3.98 -6.51 -2.43
N ILE A 88 -3.06 -6.13 -3.31
CA ILE A 88 -1.62 -6.36 -3.18
C ILE A 88 -1.01 -5.45 -2.10
N GLY A 89 -1.58 -4.24 -1.94
CA GLY A 89 -1.08 -3.19 -1.06
C GLY A 89 -0.89 -3.64 0.39
N PRO A 90 -1.93 -4.17 1.05
CA PRO A 90 -1.83 -4.72 2.40
C PRO A 90 -0.76 -5.79 2.55
N CYS A 91 -0.61 -6.69 1.56
CA CYS A 91 0.37 -7.77 1.61
C CYS A 91 1.81 -7.23 1.56
N GLY A 92 2.15 -6.50 0.51
CA GLY A 92 3.50 -5.96 0.34
C GLY A 92 3.89 -5.02 1.49
N GLN A 93 2.98 -4.14 1.91
CA GLN A 93 3.28 -3.18 2.97
C GLN A 93 3.41 -3.85 4.34
N SER A 94 2.61 -4.86 4.63
CA SER A 94 2.71 -5.60 5.90
C SER A 94 4.00 -6.41 5.96
N ALA A 95 4.39 -7.07 4.86
CA ALA A 95 5.65 -7.80 4.78
C ALA A 95 6.84 -6.84 5.03
N TYR A 96 6.84 -5.67 4.40
CA TYR A 96 7.86 -4.64 4.64
C TYR A 96 7.85 -4.15 6.10
N ALA A 97 6.68 -3.85 6.66
CA ALA A 97 6.53 -3.39 8.04
C ALA A 97 7.09 -4.41 9.05
N ILE A 98 6.77 -5.70 8.88
CA ILE A 98 7.22 -6.78 9.76
C ILE A 98 8.75 -6.86 9.79
N LEU A 99 9.39 -6.86 8.62
CA LEU A 99 10.85 -6.92 8.51
C LEU A 99 11.50 -5.70 9.16
N LYS A 100 11.03 -4.48 8.80
CA LYS A 100 11.58 -3.24 9.33
C LYS A 100 11.42 -3.14 10.84
N LEU A 101 10.24 -3.42 11.39
CA LEU A 101 10.02 -3.38 12.84
C LEU A 101 10.93 -4.35 13.59
N SER A 102 11.12 -5.57 13.07
CA SER A 102 12.03 -6.55 13.70
C SER A 102 13.50 -6.08 13.69
N SER A 103 13.93 -5.47 12.58
CA SER A 103 15.27 -4.89 12.42
C SER A 103 15.48 -3.71 13.37
N ASP A 104 14.48 -2.84 13.50
CA ASP A 104 14.54 -1.65 14.35
C ASP A 104 14.54 -2.03 15.85
N VAL A 105 13.79 -3.07 16.23
CA VAL A 105 13.85 -3.67 17.58
C VAL A 105 15.26 -4.19 17.87
N ASN A 106 15.89 -4.91 16.94
CA ASN A 106 17.26 -5.42 17.13
C ASN A 106 18.31 -4.32 17.27
N MET A 107 18.17 -3.25 16.50
CA MET A 107 19.01 -2.07 16.65
C MET A 107 18.83 -1.43 18.03
N LEU A 108 17.60 -1.31 18.53
CA LEU A 108 17.33 -0.73 19.84
C LEU A 108 17.88 -1.60 20.98
N ILE A 109 17.76 -2.93 20.87
CA ILE A 109 18.39 -3.89 21.81
C ILE A 109 19.90 -3.66 21.86
N SER A 110 20.54 -3.57 20.69
CA SER A 110 22.00 -3.41 20.59
C SER A 110 22.51 -2.11 21.21
N LYS A 111 21.67 -1.07 21.26
CA LYS A 111 21.98 0.22 21.88
C LYS A 111 21.70 0.27 23.39
N THR A 112 20.63 -0.40 23.84
CA THR A 112 20.07 -0.18 25.19
C THR A 112 20.18 -1.37 26.14
N GLY A 113 20.44 -2.58 25.64
CA GLY A 113 20.44 -3.81 26.44
C GLY A 113 19.09 -4.20 27.05
N LEU A 114 18.00 -3.55 26.61
CA LEU A 114 16.65 -3.80 27.11
C LEU A 114 15.99 -4.95 26.35
N VAL A 115 15.36 -5.86 27.09
CA VAL A 115 14.55 -6.92 26.48
C VAL A 115 13.34 -6.29 25.78
N PRO A 116 13.09 -6.58 24.48
CA PRO A 116 12.02 -5.98 23.71
C PRO A 116 10.66 -6.04 24.42
N PHE A 117 9.93 -4.93 24.38
CA PHE A 117 8.58 -4.81 24.95
C PHE A 117 8.47 -5.04 26.48
N THR A 118 9.58 -5.10 27.23
CA THR A 118 9.57 -5.29 28.69
C THR A 118 10.36 -4.20 29.43
N GLY A 119 10.25 -4.17 30.77
CA GLY A 119 11.08 -3.33 31.63
C GLY A 119 12.42 -3.96 32.04
N VAL A 120 12.74 -5.17 31.56
CA VAL A 120 13.88 -5.96 32.04
C VAL A 120 15.15 -5.57 31.29
N ARG A 121 16.22 -5.31 32.05
CA ARG A 121 17.58 -5.08 31.54
C ARG A 121 18.40 -6.34 31.76
N ASP A 122 18.60 -7.08 30.69
CA ASP A 122 19.46 -8.27 30.63
C ASP A 122 19.92 -8.39 29.18
N GLU A 123 21.20 -8.13 28.94
CA GLU A 123 21.77 -8.12 27.59
C GLU A 123 21.66 -9.48 26.90
N GLN A 124 21.82 -10.57 27.65
CA GLN A 124 21.79 -11.92 27.10
C GLN A 124 20.35 -12.30 26.71
N ALA A 125 19.39 -12.03 27.59
CA ALA A 125 17.97 -12.23 27.29
C ALA A 125 17.50 -11.32 26.16
N ALA A 126 17.95 -10.07 26.12
CA ALA A 126 17.56 -9.11 25.09
C ALA A 126 18.07 -9.53 23.72
N ARG A 127 19.35 -9.94 23.62
CA ARG A 127 19.92 -10.45 22.37
C ARG A 127 19.19 -11.70 21.87
N LEU A 128 18.87 -12.63 22.76
CA LEU A 128 18.14 -13.85 22.38
C LEU A 128 16.73 -13.51 21.87
N ALA A 129 16.00 -12.64 22.57
CA ALA A 129 14.67 -12.19 22.16
C ALA A 129 14.70 -11.46 20.80
N GLY A 130 15.72 -10.64 20.58
CA GLY A 130 15.93 -9.93 19.32
C GLY A 130 16.17 -10.85 18.13
N ILE A 131 17.07 -11.82 18.28
CA ILE A 131 17.34 -12.84 17.25
C ILE A 131 16.06 -13.64 16.96
N ALA A 132 15.33 -14.05 18.00
CA ALA A 132 14.08 -14.79 17.84
C ALA A 132 13.03 -13.98 17.06
N LEU A 133 12.84 -12.70 17.40
CA LEU A 133 11.89 -11.82 16.71
C LEU A 133 12.23 -11.65 15.22
N GLN A 134 13.50 -11.41 14.88
CA GLN A 134 13.91 -11.28 13.48
C GLN A 134 13.78 -12.60 12.72
N THR A 135 14.18 -13.72 13.34
CA THR A 135 14.08 -15.05 12.74
C THR A 135 12.64 -15.46 12.44
N VAL A 136 11.68 -15.08 13.28
CA VAL A 136 10.24 -15.33 13.05
C VAL A 136 9.65 -14.35 12.03
N SER A 137 10.16 -13.11 12.00
CA SER A 137 9.65 -12.06 11.11
C SER A 137 9.93 -12.34 9.62
N ILE A 138 11.08 -12.94 9.30
CA ILE A 138 11.44 -13.30 7.91
C ILE A 138 10.43 -14.27 7.26
N PRO A 139 10.14 -15.47 7.80
CA PRO A 139 9.18 -16.39 7.20
C PRO A 139 7.76 -15.83 7.23
N MET A 140 7.38 -15.04 8.24
CA MET A 140 6.07 -14.38 8.29
C MET A 140 5.92 -13.34 7.16
N ALA A 141 6.95 -12.52 6.93
CA ALA A 141 6.97 -11.57 5.83
C ALA A 141 6.98 -12.29 4.47
N LEU A 142 7.75 -13.36 4.32
CA LEU A 142 7.79 -14.16 3.09
C LEU A 142 6.44 -14.81 2.78
N PHE A 143 5.75 -15.33 3.79
CA PHE A 143 4.40 -15.89 3.67
C PHE A 143 3.40 -14.84 3.16
N ILE A 144 3.38 -13.66 3.80
CA ILE A 144 2.48 -12.56 3.40
C ILE A 144 2.85 -12.03 2.01
N TRP A 145 4.15 -11.94 1.70
CA TRP A 145 4.64 -11.52 0.39
C TRP A 145 4.22 -12.49 -0.72
N GLY A 146 4.36 -13.80 -0.49
CA GLY A 146 3.89 -14.83 -1.42
C GLY A 146 2.37 -14.78 -1.64
N PHE A 147 1.59 -14.49 -0.60
CA PHE A 147 0.16 -14.21 -0.76
C PHE A 147 -0.10 -12.95 -1.60
N GLY A 148 0.71 -11.90 -1.45
CA GLY A 148 0.66 -10.71 -2.31
C GLY A 148 0.98 -11.00 -3.78
N VAL A 149 1.92 -11.91 -4.07
CA VAL A 149 2.24 -12.35 -5.43
C VAL A 149 1.06 -13.04 -6.10
N LEU A 150 0.32 -13.87 -5.38
CA LEU A 150 -0.92 -14.47 -5.89
C LEU A 150 -1.91 -13.39 -6.35
N TRP A 151 -2.12 -12.37 -5.52
CA TRP A 151 -2.99 -11.24 -5.87
C TRP A 151 -2.45 -10.40 -7.03
N PHE A 152 -1.13 -10.26 -7.14
CA PHE A 152 -0.51 -9.62 -8.30
C PHE A 152 -0.84 -10.36 -9.59
N PHE A 153 -0.74 -11.69 -9.62
CA PHE A 153 -1.13 -12.46 -10.80
C PHE A 153 -2.62 -12.32 -11.12
N PHE A 154 -3.50 -12.38 -10.11
CA PHE A 154 -4.93 -12.16 -10.35
C PHE A 154 -5.22 -10.77 -10.93
N ALA A 155 -4.55 -9.72 -10.44
CA ALA A 155 -4.73 -8.37 -10.95
C ALA A 155 -4.21 -8.23 -12.39
N VAL A 156 -3.03 -8.77 -12.70
CA VAL A 156 -2.45 -8.76 -14.05
C VAL A 156 -3.32 -9.52 -15.04
N ILE A 157 -3.78 -10.73 -14.69
CA ILE A 157 -4.66 -11.54 -15.54
C ILE A 157 -5.99 -10.82 -15.76
N SER A 158 -6.61 -10.27 -14.70
CA SER A 158 -7.87 -9.54 -14.80
C SER A 158 -7.74 -8.30 -15.69
N PHE A 159 -6.62 -7.59 -15.59
CA PHE A 159 -6.33 -6.42 -16.42
C PHE A 159 -6.11 -6.82 -17.88
N ALA A 160 -5.32 -7.87 -18.14
CA ALA A 160 -5.04 -8.36 -19.48
C ALA A 160 -6.29 -8.90 -20.19
N ASP A 161 -7.12 -9.67 -19.48
CA ASP A 161 -8.43 -10.15 -19.98
C ASP A 161 -9.34 -8.98 -20.36
N THR A 162 -9.46 -7.99 -19.46
CA THR A 162 -10.29 -6.81 -19.72
C THR A 162 -9.75 -5.98 -20.89
N TRP A 163 -8.43 -5.84 -21.02
CA TRP A 163 -7.78 -5.14 -22.14
C TRP A 163 -8.03 -5.84 -23.47
N ALA A 164 -8.00 -7.18 -23.50
CA ALA A 164 -8.27 -7.97 -24.70
C ALA A 164 -9.76 -7.92 -25.11
N ALA A 165 -10.67 -7.92 -24.14
CA ALA A 165 -12.11 -7.99 -24.39
C ALA A 165 -12.78 -6.61 -24.57
N LYS A 166 -12.24 -5.54 -23.96
CA LYS A 166 -12.90 -4.24 -23.84
C LYS A 166 -11.90 -3.08 -23.91
N LYS A 167 -12.36 -1.92 -24.39
CA LYS A 167 -11.58 -0.69 -24.34
C LYS A 167 -11.51 -0.17 -22.90
N ILE A 168 -10.31 -0.11 -22.33
CA ILE A 168 -10.05 0.51 -21.02
C ILE A 168 -9.94 2.04 -21.23
N PRO A 169 -10.79 2.86 -20.61
CA PRO A 169 -10.68 4.31 -20.72
C PRO A 169 -9.45 4.80 -19.96
N LEU A 170 -8.72 5.76 -20.55
CA LEU A 170 -7.67 6.48 -19.84
C LEU A 170 -8.32 7.39 -18.82
N ASN A 171 -8.15 7.06 -17.55
CA ASN A 171 -8.67 7.85 -16.42
C ASN A 171 -7.73 7.71 -15.21
N LEU A 172 -8.00 8.49 -14.17
CA LEU A 172 -7.16 8.54 -12.97
C LEU A 172 -7.09 7.21 -12.22
N SER A 173 -8.05 6.30 -12.40
CA SER A 173 -8.03 5.01 -11.71
C SER A 173 -6.82 4.15 -12.10
N LEU A 174 -6.21 4.38 -13.27
CA LEU A 174 -5.00 3.67 -13.69
C LEU A 174 -3.84 3.82 -12.69
N TRP A 175 -3.82 4.90 -11.91
CA TRP A 175 -2.84 5.10 -10.83
C TRP A 175 -2.96 4.08 -9.69
N ALA A 176 -4.11 3.40 -9.54
CA ALA A 176 -4.37 2.48 -8.43
C ALA A 176 -3.42 1.27 -8.37
N CYS A 177 -2.71 0.94 -9.46
CA CYS A 177 -1.73 -0.15 -9.47
C CYS A 177 -0.33 0.26 -8.97
N THR A 178 -0.03 1.56 -8.93
CA THR A 178 1.34 2.05 -8.64
C THR A 178 1.77 1.74 -7.21
N PHE A 179 0.99 2.19 -6.21
CA PHE A 179 1.28 1.94 -4.80
C PHE A 179 1.42 0.44 -4.50
N PRO A 180 0.46 -0.44 -4.87
CA PRO A 180 0.56 -1.87 -4.55
C PRO A 180 1.75 -2.60 -5.20
N ILE A 181 2.12 -2.26 -6.44
CA ILE A 181 3.34 -2.81 -7.06
C ILE A 181 4.58 -2.34 -6.29
N GLY A 182 4.59 -1.07 -5.89
CA GLY A 182 5.67 -0.50 -5.07
C GLY A 182 5.83 -1.19 -3.72
N THR A 183 4.74 -1.52 -3.03
CA THR A 183 4.83 -2.20 -1.73
C THR A 183 5.37 -3.63 -1.86
N LEU A 184 5.02 -4.37 -2.91
CA LEU A 184 5.63 -5.67 -3.23
C LEU A 184 7.12 -5.54 -3.58
N ALA A 185 7.50 -4.49 -4.31
CA ALA A 185 8.91 -4.24 -4.65
C ALA A 185 9.74 -3.93 -3.39
N LEU A 186 9.25 -3.05 -2.51
CA LEU A 186 9.91 -2.66 -1.26
C LEU A 186 10.12 -3.85 -0.33
N SER A 187 9.07 -4.65 -0.11
CA SER A 187 9.16 -5.86 0.71
C SER A 187 10.06 -6.92 0.09
N ALA A 188 10.07 -7.08 -1.24
CA ALA A 188 11.00 -7.97 -1.93
C ALA A 188 12.47 -7.55 -1.73
N GLN A 189 12.75 -6.25 -1.79
CA GLN A 189 14.09 -5.72 -1.50
C GLN A 189 14.51 -6.00 -0.07
N GLU A 190 13.65 -5.77 0.93
CA GLU A 190 14.01 -6.07 2.32
C GLU A 190 14.12 -7.56 2.62
N LEU A 191 13.27 -8.41 2.04
CA LEU A 191 13.48 -9.85 2.08
C LEU A 191 14.83 -10.24 1.47
N GLY A 192 15.23 -9.59 0.39
CA GLY A 192 16.55 -9.77 -0.23
C GLY A 192 17.69 -9.39 0.69
N LYS A 193 17.57 -8.33 1.48
CA LYS A 193 18.59 -7.92 2.45
C LYS A 193 18.64 -8.86 3.66
N GLU A 194 17.49 -9.16 4.26
CA GLU A 194 17.39 -9.97 5.48
C GLU A 194 17.75 -11.45 5.27
N MET A 195 17.44 -12.02 4.09
CA MET A 195 17.82 -13.40 3.73
C MET A 195 19.17 -13.49 2.99
N ASP A 196 19.84 -12.36 2.76
CA ASP A 196 20.97 -12.23 1.83
C ASP A 196 20.75 -12.92 0.46
N SER A 197 19.53 -12.78 -0.08
CA SER A 197 19.12 -13.47 -1.31
C SER A 197 19.21 -12.54 -2.51
N THR A 198 20.17 -12.81 -3.41
CA THR A 198 20.29 -12.10 -4.70
C THR A 198 19.01 -12.25 -5.53
N GLY A 199 18.35 -13.41 -5.50
CA GLY A 199 17.10 -13.64 -6.21
C GLY A 199 16.00 -12.66 -5.80
N MET A 200 15.82 -12.45 -4.48
CA MET A 200 14.83 -11.49 -3.99
C MET A 200 15.20 -10.04 -4.28
N LYS A 201 16.50 -9.69 -4.21
CA LYS A 201 17.00 -8.37 -4.64
C LYS A 201 16.69 -8.11 -6.13
N VAL A 202 16.85 -9.11 -7.00
CA VAL A 202 16.51 -9.03 -8.43
C VAL A 202 15.01 -8.86 -8.63
N VAL A 203 14.18 -9.67 -7.97
CA VAL A 203 12.70 -9.56 -8.05
C VAL A 203 12.23 -8.17 -7.63
N GLY A 204 12.73 -7.66 -6.51
CA GLY A 204 12.40 -6.30 -6.06
C GLY A 204 12.80 -5.23 -7.07
N THR A 205 13.94 -5.42 -7.75
CA THR A 205 14.43 -4.48 -8.77
C THR A 205 13.53 -4.50 -10.01
N ILE A 206 13.12 -5.69 -10.47
CA ILE A 206 12.21 -5.84 -11.62
C ILE A 206 10.87 -5.16 -11.33
N LEU A 207 10.29 -5.41 -10.15
CA LEU A 207 9.01 -4.77 -9.76
C LEU A 207 9.12 -3.25 -9.67
N MET A 208 10.25 -2.74 -9.17
CA MET A 208 10.51 -1.29 -9.11
C MET A 208 10.67 -0.67 -10.50
N MET A 209 11.37 -1.35 -11.42
CA MET A 209 11.50 -0.91 -12.81
C MET A 209 10.15 -0.92 -13.54
N LEU A 210 9.33 -1.94 -13.32
CA LEU A 210 7.96 -1.99 -13.84
C LEU A 210 7.13 -0.81 -13.33
N LEU A 211 7.20 -0.52 -12.03
CA LEU A 211 6.53 0.63 -11.43
C LEU A 211 6.99 1.95 -12.06
N LEU A 212 8.30 2.13 -12.24
CA LEU A 212 8.86 3.33 -12.86
C LEU A 212 8.35 3.52 -14.29
N ILE A 213 8.29 2.45 -15.09
CA ILE A 213 7.77 2.49 -16.45
C ILE A 213 6.29 2.90 -16.44
N ILE A 214 5.47 2.27 -15.59
CA ILE A 214 4.05 2.63 -15.45
C ILE A 214 3.91 4.11 -15.09
N TRP A 215 4.69 4.59 -14.12
CA TRP A 215 4.67 5.98 -13.69
C TRP A 215 5.03 6.94 -14.84
N LEU A 216 6.11 6.65 -15.58
CA LEU A 216 6.56 7.46 -16.72
C LEU A 216 5.56 7.48 -17.89
N LEU A 217 4.72 6.46 -18.02
CA LEU A 217 3.63 6.44 -19.00
C LEU A 217 2.41 7.21 -18.52
N LEU A 218 2.01 7.04 -17.26
CA LEU A 218 0.81 7.66 -16.71
C LEU A 218 0.97 9.15 -16.44
N PHE A 219 2.16 9.59 -16.01
CA PHE A 219 2.43 10.98 -15.69
C PHE A 219 2.19 11.96 -16.86
N PRO A 220 2.79 11.78 -18.06
CA PRO A 220 2.56 12.69 -19.18
C PRO A 220 1.11 12.65 -19.70
N VAL A 221 0.49 11.47 -19.71
CA VAL A 221 -0.94 11.32 -20.06
C VAL A 221 -1.80 12.12 -19.09
N THR A 222 -1.54 11.98 -17.78
CA THR A 222 -2.27 12.72 -16.74
C THR A 222 -2.06 14.23 -16.92
N LEU A 223 -0.82 14.70 -17.10
CA LEU A 223 -0.55 16.11 -17.33
C LEU A 223 -1.29 16.66 -18.56
N TYR A 224 -1.24 15.95 -19.68
CA TYR A 224 -1.92 16.37 -20.91
C TYR A 224 -3.44 16.47 -20.74
N PHE A 225 -4.08 15.41 -20.22
CA PHE A 225 -5.54 15.38 -20.09
C PHE A 225 -6.09 16.25 -18.97
N SER A 226 -5.29 16.48 -17.92
CA SER A 226 -5.71 17.23 -16.74
C SER A 226 -5.40 18.72 -16.84
N VAL A 227 -4.24 19.11 -17.39
CA VAL A 227 -3.81 20.52 -17.46
C VAL A 227 -4.13 21.15 -18.82
N ILE A 228 -3.89 20.43 -19.92
CA ILE A 228 -4.07 21.00 -21.26
C ILE A 228 -5.52 20.85 -21.73
N LYS A 229 -6.13 19.68 -21.46
CA LYS A 229 -7.49 19.38 -21.93
C LYS A 229 -8.59 19.69 -20.90
N ASP A 230 -8.21 20.02 -19.67
CA ASP A 230 -9.10 20.28 -18.52
C ASP A 230 -10.25 19.26 -18.36
N SER A 231 -9.99 18.00 -18.74
CA SER A 231 -11.04 17.00 -18.95
C SER A 231 -11.22 16.05 -17.77
N TRP A 232 -10.27 16.05 -16.83
CA TRP A 232 -10.21 15.10 -15.72
C TRP A 232 -10.55 15.72 -14.36
N PHE A 233 -10.54 17.05 -14.23
CA PHE A 233 -10.96 17.78 -13.03
C PHE A 233 -12.43 18.22 -13.09
N THR A 234 -13.29 17.39 -13.67
CA THR A 234 -14.73 17.67 -13.69
C THR A 234 -15.35 17.30 -12.35
N SER A 235 -15.88 18.29 -11.62
CA SER A 235 -16.61 18.09 -10.37
C SER A 235 -17.97 17.43 -10.63
N PRO A 236 -18.17 16.14 -10.28
CA PRO A 236 -19.44 15.44 -10.56
C PRO A 236 -20.62 16.12 -9.85
N CYS A 237 -20.37 16.67 -8.66
CA CYS A 237 -21.35 17.45 -7.90
C CYS A 237 -21.81 18.73 -8.63
N LEU A 238 -20.98 19.35 -9.47
CA LEU A 238 -21.42 20.50 -10.30
C LEU A 238 -22.28 20.02 -11.46
N SER A 239 -21.95 18.87 -12.06
CA SER A 239 -22.75 18.30 -13.16
C SER A 239 -24.16 17.88 -12.73
N GLU A 240 -24.34 17.44 -11.48
CA GLU A 240 -25.64 17.09 -10.91
C GLU A 240 -26.57 18.30 -10.72
N VAL A 241 -26.02 19.50 -10.53
CA VAL A 241 -26.76 20.78 -10.46
C VAL A 241 -26.71 21.57 -11.78
N GLY A 242 -26.22 20.97 -12.86
CA GLY A 242 -26.14 21.61 -14.18
C GLY A 242 -25.06 22.68 -14.34
N GLY A 243 -24.13 22.79 -13.38
CA GLY A 243 -22.96 23.65 -13.46
C GLY A 243 -21.82 22.98 -14.21
N GLN A 244 -21.08 23.75 -15.01
CA GLN A 244 -19.78 23.31 -15.52
C GLN A 244 -18.68 23.79 -14.55
N PRO A 245 -17.64 22.98 -14.30
CA PRO A 245 -16.47 23.46 -13.58
C PRO A 245 -15.86 24.64 -14.34
N PRO A 246 -15.43 25.71 -13.66
CA PRO A 246 -14.80 26.84 -14.32
C PRO A 246 -13.51 26.36 -14.99
N SER A 247 -13.32 26.72 -16.26
CA SER A 247 -12.10 26.35 -16.99
C SER A 247 -10.89 27.10 -16.43
N PHE A 248 -9.68 26.57 -16.60
CA PHE A 248 -8.46 27.29 -16.18
C PHE A 248 -8.33 28.70 -16.80
N GLU A 249 -8.98 28.98 -17.93
CA GLU A 249 -9.05 30.30 -18.55
C GLU A 249 -9.98 31.28 -17.80
N GLU A 250 -10.96 30.77 -17.07
CA GLU A 250 -11.93 31.55 -16.29
C GLU A 250 -11.44 31.84 -14.87
N VAL A 251 -10.37 31.16 -14.41
CA VAL A 251 -9.80 31.35 -13.08
C VAL A 251 -8.77 32.49 -13.10
N ASP A 252 -9.23 33.70 -12.83
CA ASP A 252 -8.36 34.87 -12.65
C ASP A 252 -7.61 34.79 -11.31
N PHE A 253 -6.44 34.12 -11.31
CA PHE A 253 -5.61 33.90 -10.12
C PHE A 253 -5.11 35.19 -9.45
N ILE A 254 -5.18 36.33 -10.14
CA ILE A 254 -4.72 37.63 -9.65
C ILE A 254 -5.79 38.31 -8.79
N LYS A 255 -7.08 38.17 -9.14
CA LYS A 255 -8.19 38.79 -8.38
C LYS A 255 -8.55 38.08 -7.08
N ASN A 256 -8.24 36.78 -6.97
CA ASN A 256 -8.61 35.96 -5.81
C ASN A 256 -7.55 35.90 -4.69
N ARG A 257 -6.48 36.72 -4.75
CA ARG A 257 -5.64 36.97 -3.57
C ARG A 257 -6.38 37.90 -2.61
N LYS A 258 -7.25 37.34 -1.77
CA LYS A 258 -7.66 37.98 -0.52
C LYS A 258 -6.64 37.68 0.57
N TYR A 259 -5.37 38.06 0.36
CA TYR A 259 -4.37 38.35 1.39
C TYR A 259 -3.29 39.22 0.76
#